data_AF-A0A6J5YII1-F1
#
_entry.id   AF-A0A6J5YII1-F1
#
_cell.length_a   1.000
_cell.length_b   1.000
_cell.length_c   1.000
_cell.angle_alpha   90.00
_cell.angle_beta   90.00
_cell.angle_gamma   90.00
#
_symmetry.space_group_name_H-M   'P 1'
#
loop_
_entity.id
_entity.type
_entity.pdbx_description
1 polymer ?
#
loop_
_entity_poly.entity_id
_entity_poly.type
_entity_poly.pdbx_seq_one_letter_code
_entity_poly.pdbx_strand_id
1 'polypeptide(L)'
;MSISYLSRNDFPKSKSEFYSDLAAGLTVAIVALPLAIGFAVTTGMSAASGITTAIIAGFIAALFGGSRYQVSGPTGAMTVVLIPIVTQYGVTAIPALGVMAGLIVVIAAICRAGSIINRVPWAVVEGFTVGIALVIALQQIPLALDIPKGSGDRTYLVAWHTLQDAIDAGINWSSITAVILTLVVKFNYPKLAHRYKFKVHIPASIVAILIITAGSLAFDLNLNSIGDIPRSIGTWSVDLIELNSLGHLILPAALIAILAAIESLLSARVADGMVHAQGSEKYDPNKELFGQGLATIGSSLFGGMPATGAIARTSVNVRNHAKSRVASMAHAMILLLIVLLLAPVVSAIPTAAIAGVLIGTSYRILNPASIRESLKTTYAEASVLVITASVTLLIDLIWGIGVGIVAHFVAKLVNRGR
;
A
#
# COMPACT_ATOMS: atom_id res chain seq x y z
N MET A 1 1.31 33.13 -10.96
CA MET A 1 1.96 31.82 -10.68
C MET A 1 1.13 30.74 -11.37
N SER A 2 1.40 30.44 -12.64
CA SER A 2 0.61 29.47 -13.42
C SER A 2 1.14 28.07 -13.13
N ILE A 3 0.51 27.36 -12.19
CA ILE A 3 0.69 25.92 -12.07
C ILE A 3 -0.27 25.31 -13.07
N SER A 4 0.18 25.09 -14.31
CA SER A 4 -0.51 24.18 -15.23
C SER A 4 -0.50 22.80 -14.56
N TYR A 5 -1.63 22.41 -13.95
CA TYR A 5 -1.75 21.16 -13.19
C TYR A 5 -1.79 19.94 -14.12
N LEU A 6 -2.46 20.08 -15.26
CA LEU A 6 -2.60 19.03 -16.28
C LEU A 6 -1.95 19.48 -17.59
N SER A 7 -1.06 18.64 -18.12
CA SER A 7 -0.50 18.78 -19.46
C SER A 7 -1.13 17.76 -20.39
N ARG A 8 -1.22 18.09 -21.69
CA ARG A 8 -1.64 17.11 -22.72
C ARG A 8 -0.72 15.88 -22.76
N ASN A 9 0.51 15.99 -22.28
CA ASN A 9 1.45 14.87 -22.17
C ASN A 9 1.09 13.87 -21.05
N ASP A 10 0.18 14.22 -20.14
CA ASP A 10 -0.23 13.34 -19.03
C ASP A 10 -1.33 12.34 -19.44
N PHE A 11 -1.89 12.52 -20.64
CA PHE A 11 -2.98 11.73 -21.21
C PHE A 11 -2.51 10.96 -22.46
N PRO A 12 -3.19 9.85 -22.83
CA PRO A 12 -2.81 9.05 -23.97
C PRO A 12 -2.89 9.86 -25.27
N LYS A 13 -1.84 9.77 -26.08
CA LYS A 13 -1.72 10.47 -27.37
C LYS A 13 -2.28 9.64 -28.53
N SER A 14 -2.48 8.34 -28.32
CA SER A 14 -3.02 7.42 -29.32
C SER A 14 -4.02 6.43 -28.71
N LYS A 15 -4.84 5.80 -29.57
CA LYS A 15 -5.73 4.72 -29.15
C LYS A 15 -4.97 3.54 -28.54
N SER A 16 -3.78 3.24 -29.07
CA SER A 16 -2.93 2.16 -28.55
C SER A 16 -2.48 2.43 -27.12
N GLU A 17 -2.11 3.67 -26.79
CA GLU A 17 -1.76 4.06 -25.43
C GLU A 17 -2.97 3.95 -24.50
N PHE A 18 -4.14 4.40 -24.94
CA PHE A 18 -5.38 4.27 -24.15
C PHE A 18 -5.74 2.81 -23.83
N TYR A 19 -5.66 1.90 -24.80
CA TYR A 19 -5.90 0.46 -24.54
C TYR A 19 -4.82 -0.16 -23.65
N SER A 20 -3.56 0.28 -23.79
CA SER A 20 -2.47 -0.13 -22.89
C SER A 20 -2.74 0.31 -21.46
N ASP A 21 -3.18 1.56 -21.26
CA ASP A 21 -3.55 2.10 -19.96
C ASP A 21 -4.77 1.37 -19.37
N LEU A 22 -5.78 1.06 -20.18
CA LEU A 22 -6.95 0.30 -19.72
C LEU A 22 -6.58 -1.12 -19.26
N ALA A 23 -5.69 -1.80 -20.00
CA ALA A 23 -5.20 -3.12 -19.65
C ALA A 23 -4.31 -3.10 -18.39
N ALA A 24 -3.46 -2.08 -18.26
CA ALA A 24 -2.67 -1.85 -17.05
C ALA A 24 -3.58 -1.58 -15.85
N GLY A 25 -4.55 -0.68 -15.99
CA GLY A 25 -5.54 -0.35 -14.98
C GLY A 25 -6.36 -1.55 -14.53
N LEU A 26 -6.78 -2.42 -15.46
CA LEU A 26 -7.46 -3.68 -15.15
C LEU A 26 -6.57 -4.59 -14.30
N THR A 27 -5.32 -4.78 -14.72
CA THR A 27 -4.36 -5.62 -14.00
C THR A 27 -4.10 -5.09 -12.59
N VAL A 28 -3.95 -3.77 -12.45
CA VAL A 28 -3.77 -3.11 -11.17
C VAL A 28 -5.02 -3.23 -10.29
N ALA A 29 -6.24 -3.05 -10.81
CA ALA A 29 -7.49 -3.22 -10.07
C ALA A 29 -7.63 -4.62 -9.48
N ILE A 30 -7.34 -5.63 -10.30
CA ILE A 30 -7.37 -7.03 -9.90
C ILE A 30 -6.35 -7.31 -8.78
N VAL A 31 -5.14 -6.74 -8.85
CA VAL A 31 -4.13 -6.89 -7.77
C VAL A 31 -4.47 -6.05 -6.53
N ALA A 32 -5.07 -4.87 -6.71
CA ALA A 32 -5.31 -3.89 -5.66
C ALA A 32 -6.48 -4.26 -4.75
N LEU A 33 -7.50 -4.95 -5.25
CA LEU A 33 -8.69 -5.36 -4.49
C LEU A 33 -8.32 -6.11 -3.18
N PRO A 34 -7.59 -7.24 -3.22
CA PRO A 34 -7.23 -7.96 -2.00
C PRO A 34 -6.29 -7.17 -1.08
N LEU A 35 -5.40 -6.34 -1.67
CA LEU A 35 -4.53 -5.46 -0.89
C LEU A 35 -5.36 -4.44 -0.10
N ALA A 36 -6.35 -3.82 -0.75
CA ALA A 36 -7.18 -2.80 -0.15
C ALA A 36 -8.01 -3.34 1.01
N ILE A 37 -8.62 -4.50 0.82
CA ILE A 37 -9.41 -5.15 1.87
C ILE A 37 -8.53 -5.60 3.02
N GLY A 38 -7.43 -6.31 2.72
CA GLY A 38 -6.54 -6.83 3.76
C GLY A 38 -5.96 -5.74 4.64
N PHE A 39 -5.53 -4.61 4.08
CA PHE A 39 -5.01 -3.48 4.87
C PHE A 39 -6.09 -2.81 5.73
N ALA A 40 -7.32 -2.66 5.24
CA ALA A 40 -8.40 -2.09 6.03
C ALA A 40 -8.79 -3.02 7.20
N VAL A 41 -8.97 -4.31 6.93
CA VAL A 41 -9.30 -5.32 7.96
C VAL A 41 -8.19 -5.41 9.00
N THR A 42 -6.92 -5.40 8.58
CA THR A 42 -5.77 -5.39 9.50
C THR A 42 -5.74 -4.15 10.39
N THR A 43 -6.20 -3.00 9.87
CA THR A 43 -6.33 -1.74 10.63
C THR A 43 -7.49 -1.82 11.65
N GLY A 44 -8.39 -2.80 11.52
CA GLY A 44 -9.65 -2.88 12.27
C GLY A 44 -10.81 -2.12 11.61
N MET A 45 -10.61 -1.58 10.41
CA MET A 45 -11.65 -0.92 9.62
C MET A 45 -12.40 -1.93 8.75
N SER A 46 -13.56 -1.53 8.22
CA SER A 46 -14.32 -2.37 7.31
C SER A 46 -13.61 -2.56 5.95
N ALA A 47 -13.84 -3.70 5.30
CA ALA A 47 -13.38 -3.95 3.94
C ALA A 47 -13.84 -2.85 2.95
N ALA A 48 -15.06 -2.34 3.15
CA ALA A 48 -15.62 -1.24 2.37
C ALA A 48 -14.80 0.05 2.48
N SER A 49 -14.23 0.35 3.66
CA SER A 49 -13.36 1.53 3.83
C SER A 49 -12.10 1.42 2.98
N GLY A 50 -11.44 0.26 2.98
CA GLY A 50 -10.26 0.01 2.14
C GLY A 50 -10.56 0.11 0.64
N ILE A 51 -11.66 -0.49 0.20
CA ILE A 51 -12.15 -0.41 -1.18
C ILE A 51 -12.44 1.05 -1.56
N THR A 52 -13.16 1.78 -0.70
CA THR A 52 -13.51 3.19 -0.91
C THR A 52 -12.25 4.04 -1.05
N THR A 53 -11.24 3.82 -0.20
CA THR A 53 -9.95 4.49 -0.32
C THR A 53 -9.26 4.16 -1.64
N ALA A 54 -9.21 2.89 -2.05
CA ALA A 54 -8.57 2.50 -3.31
C ALA A 54 -9.26 3.12 -4.54
N ILE A 55 -10.59 3.27 -4.52
CA ILE A 55 -11.35 3.91 -5.60
C ILE A 55 -11.16 5.43 -5.58
N ILE A 56 -11.56 6.08 -4.49
CA ILE A 56 -11.65 7.54 -4.41
C ILE A 56 -10.26 8.17 -4.38
N ALA A 57 -9.39 7.72 -3.48
CA ALA A 57 -8.05 8.27 -3.42
C ALA A 57 -7.23 7.87 -4.66
N GLY A 58 -7.42 6.67 -5.18
CA GLY A 58 -6.76 6.22 -6.42
C GLY A 58 -7.09 7.14 -7.61
N PHE A 59 -8.35 7.50 -7.77
CA PHE A 59 -8.79 8.40 -8.84
C PHE A 59 -8.31 9.85 -8.63
N ILE A 60 -8.50 10.40 -7.43
CA ILE A 60 -8.14 11.79 -7.12
C ILE A 60 -6.62 11.99 -7.20
N ALA A 61 -5.83 11.07 -6.64
CA ALA A 61 -4.37 11.16 -6.72
C ALA A 61 -3.88 11.03 -8.17
N ALA A 62 -4.48 10.15 -8.98
CA ALA A 62 -4.13 10.04 -10.40
C ALA A 62 -4.42 11.35 -11.15
N LEU A 63 -5.54 12.02 -10.84
CA LEU A 63 -5.93 13.25 -11.50
C LEU A 63 -5.05 14.44 -11.07
N PHE A 64 -4.84 14.64 -9.77
CA PHE A 64 -4.20 15.84 -9.23
C PHE A 64 -2.73 15.66 -8.82
N GLY A 65 -2.21 14.42 -8.82
CA GLY A 65 -0.85 14.08 -8.42
C GLY A 65 0.20 14.62 -9.37
N GLY A 66 1.47 14.25 -9.15
CA GLY A 66 2.62 14.66 -9.94
C GLY A 66 3.18 13.55 -10.82
N SER A 67 2.95 12.28 -10.45
CA SER A 67 3.39 11.10 -11.18
C SER A 67 2.36 10.62 -12.21
N ARG A 68 2.84 10.07 -13.34
CA ARG A 68 2.00 9.45 -14.36
C ARG A 68 1.61 8.00 -14.06
N TYR A 69 2.42 7.33 -13.25
CA TYR A 69 2.35 5.88 -13.09
C TYR A 69 1.95 5.45 -11.68
N GLN A 70 2.04 6.38 -10.73
CA GLN A 70 1.65 6.16 -9.34
C GLN A 70 0.20 5.70 -9.22
N VAL A 71 -0.02 4.69 -8.39
CA VAL A 71 -1.35 4.24 -7.99
C VAL A 71 -1.48 4.40 -6.48
N SER A 72 -2.41 5.26 -6.05
CA SER A 72 -2.64 5.53 -4.63
C SER A 72 -3.78 4.70 -4.05
N GLY A 73 -3.80 4.57 -2.73
CA GLY A 73 -4.87 3.96 -1.95
C GLY A 73 -4.37 3.52 -0.57
N PRO A 74 -5.01 2.52 0.08
CA PRO A 74 -4.55 2.05 1.38
C PRO A 74 -3.23 1.26 1.24
N THR A 75 -2.32 1.42 2.19
CA THR A 75 -1.01 0.73 2.22
C THR A 75 -0.76 0.08 3.56
N GLY A 76 0.07 -0.97 3.57
CA GLY A 76 0.47 -1.62 4.81
C GLY A 76 1.25 -0.69 5.74
N ALA A 77 2.06 0.21 5.18
CA ALA A 77 2.74 1.26 5.94
C ALA A 77 1.76 2.14 6.71
N MET A 78 0.71 2.61 6.04
CA MET A 78 -0.34 3.40 6.67
C MET A 78 -1.11 2.57 7.71
N THR A 79 -1.37 1.28 7.46
CA THR A 79 -1.97 0.37 8.45
C THR A 79 -1.17 0.33 9.76
N VAL A 80 0.16 0.32 9.72
CA VAL A 80 1.00 0.35 10.94
C VAL A 80 0.74 1.58 11.78
N VAL A 81 0.60 2.75 11.15
CA VAL A 81 0.35 4.01 11.85
C VAL A 81 -1.08 4.09 12.36
N LEU A 82 -2.04 3.53 11.62
CA LEU A 82 -3.45 3.62 11.99
C LEU A 82 -3.85 2.63 13.08
N ILE A 83 -3.22 1.46 13.22
CA ILE A 83 -3.54 0.49 14.29
C ILE A 83 -3.53 1.12 15.71
N PRO A 84 -2.43 1.76 16.18
CA PRO A 84 -2.42 2.36 17.51
C PRO A 84 -3.41 3.51 17.63
N ILE A 85 -3.63 4.26 16.56
CA ILE A 85 -4.63 5.34 16.51
C ILE A 85 -6.04 4.76 16.67
N VAL A 86 -6.37 3.66 16.00
CA VAL A 86 -7.66 2.97 16.15
C VAL A 86 -7.83 2.45 17.58
N THR A 87 -6.78 1.88 18.18
CA THR A 87 -6.84 1.41 19.57
C THR A 87 -7.08 2.56 20.55
N GLN A 88 -6.48 3.72 20.31
CA GLN A 88 -6.56 4.87 21.22
C GLN A 88 -7.81 5.75 21.01
N TYR A 89 -8.22 5.97 19.76
CA TYR A 89 -9.26 6.95 19.38
C TYR A 89 -10.48 6.29 18.72
N GLY A 90 -10.44 4.99 18.44
CA GLY A 90 -11.50 4.27 17.75
C GLY A 90 -11.45 4.41 16.22
N VAL A 91 -12.13 3.49 15.53
CA VAL A 91 -12.22 3.46 14.06
C VAL A 91 -12.94 4.68 13.47
N THR A 92 -13.85 5.27 14.23
CA THR A 92 -14.65 6.44 13.82
C THR A 92 -13.81 7.72 13.73
N ALA A 93 -12.66 7.78 14.41
CA ALA A 93 -11.76 8.92 14.33
C ALA A 93 -10.94 8.98 13.03
N ILE A 94 -10.81 7.85 12.32
CA ILE A 94 -9.90 7.72 11.17
C ILE A 94 -10.27 8.63 9.99
N PRO A 95 -11.55 8.73 9.57
CA PRO A 95 -11.96 9.70 8.56
C PRO A 95 -11.58 11.15 8.90
N ALA A 96 -11.88 11.61 10.11
CA ALA A 96 -11.57 12.98 10.52
C ALA A 96 -10.06 13.24 10.55
N LEU A 97 -9.28 12.31 11.10
CA LEU A 97 -7.82 12.35 11.06
C LEU A 97 -7.27 12.37 9.64
N GLY A 98 -7.90 11.64 8.71
CA GLY A 98 -7.53 11.65 7.30
C GLY A 98 -7.80 12.99 6.62
N VAL A 99 -8.93 13.65 6.91
CA VAL A 99 -9.18 15.01 6.42
C VAL A 99 -8.12 15.98 6.96
N MET A 100 -7.84 15.96 8.26
CA MET A 100 -6.80 16.80 8.89
C MET A 100 -5.42 16.53 8.27
N ALA A 101 -5.03 15.26 8.14
CA ALA A 101 -3.75 14.88 7.56
C ALA A 101 -3.65 15.32 6.10
N GLY A 102 -4.70 15.13 5.30
CA GLY A 102 -4.73 15.57 3.91
C GLY A 102 -4.61 17.09 3.78
N LEU A 103 -5.24 17.87 4.67
CA LEU A 103 -5.05 19.32 4.74
C LEU A 103 -3.59 19.69 5.04
N ILE A 104 -2.96 19.02 6.01
CA ILE A 104 -1.53 19.23 6.34
C ILE A 104 -0.65 18.94 5.11
N VAL A 105 -0.94 17.86 4.37
CA VAL A 105 -0.20 17.51 3.15
C VAL A 105 -0.41 18.55 2.04
N VAL A 106 -1.64 19.04 1.84
CA VAL A 106 -1.92 20.12 0.87
C VAL A 106 -1.16 21.39 1.24
N ILE A 107 -1.14 21.78 2.52
CA ILE A 107 -0.38 22.94 3.01
C ILE A 107 1.12 22.73 2.74
N ALA A 108 1.66 21.54 3.06
CA ALA A 108 3.05 21.20 2.79
C ALA A 108 3.40 21.31 1.28
N ALA A 109 2.48 20.91 0.40
CA ALA A 109 2.63 21.04 -1.05
C ALA A 109 2.70 22.51 -1.50
N ILE A 110 1.80 23.36 -0.97
CA ILE A 110 1.76 24.81 -1.25
C ILE A 110 3.06 25.48 -0.75
N CYS A 111 3.55 25.07 0.42
CA CYS A 111 4.83 25.51 0.98
C CYS A 111 6.06 24.90 0.26
N ARG A 112 5.87 24.10 -0.79
CA ARG A 112 6.92 23.46 -1.60
C ARG A 112 7.82 22.48 -0.84
N ALA A 113 7.28 21.83 0.19
CA ALA A 113 8.01 20.86 1.02
C ALA A 113 8.34 19.55 0.29
N GLY A 114 7.73 19.26 -0.88
CA GLY A 114 7.94 18.02 -1.63
C GLY A 114 9.37 17.83 -2.14
N SER A 115 10.14 18.92 -2.27
CA SER A 115 11.54 18.87 -2.70
C SER A 115 12.47 18.13 -1.74
N ILE A 116 12.07 17.94 -0.47
CA ILE A 116 12.89 17.30 0.57
C ILE A 116 13.19 15.84 0.22
N ILE A 117 12.26 15.12 -0.43
CA ILE A 117 12.43 13.69 -0.74
C ILE A 117 13.56 13.40 -1.74
N ASN A 118 13.89 14.37 -2.60
CA ASN A 118 14.96 14.20 -3.60
C ASN A 118 16.35 14.04 -2.94
N ARG A 119 16.44 14.36 -1.64
CA ARG A 119 17.67 14.22 -0.84
C ARG A 119 17.78 12.88 -0.13
N VAL A 120 16.75 12.03 -0.18
CA VAL A 120 16.77 10.71 0.46
C VAL A 120 17.70 9.77 -0.32
N PRO A 121 18.71 9.15 0.32
CA PRO A 121 19.62 8.22 -0.34
C PRO A 121 18.92 6.92 -0.76
N TRP A 122 19.35 6.30 -1.86
CA TRP A 122 18.78 5.03 -2.33
C TRP A 122 18.89 3.91 -1.29
N ALA A 123 20.00 3.81 -0.54
CA ALA A 123 20.16 2.85 0.55
C ALA A 123 19.07 2.99 1.65
N VAL A 124 18.61 4.22 1.92
CA VAL A 124 17.50 4.46 2.86
C VAL A 124 16.18 3.99 2.25
N VAL A 125 15.92 4.28 0.97
CA VAL A 125 14.71 3.82 0.28
C VAL A 125 14.63 2.29 0.25
N GLU A 126 15.75 1.62 -0.02
CA GLU A 126 15.82 0.16 -0.01
C GLU A 126 15.65 -0.43 1.39
N GLY A 127 16.36 0.11 2.39
CA GLY A 127 16.20 -0.33 3.77
C GLY A 127 14.77 -0.15 4.27
N PHE A 128 14.15 0.98 3.96
CA PHE A 128 12.74 1.25 4.27
C PHE A 128 11.80 0.26 3.57
N THR A 129 12.07 -0.07 2.30
CA THR A 129 11.30 -1.06 1.54
C THR A 129 11.40 -2.46 2.17
N VAL A 130 12.61 -2.87 2.60
CA VAL A 130 12.82 -4.12 3.33
C VAL A 130 12.04 -4.13 4.64
N GLY A 131 12.13 -3.04 5.42
CA GLY A 131 11.38 -2.87 6.66
C GLY A 131 9.87 -3.02 6.46
N ILE A 132 9.29 -2.32 5.47
CA ILE A 132 7.86 -2.43 5.13
C ILE A 132 7.50 -3.86 4.73
N ALA A 133 8.32 -4.53 3.91
CA ALA A 133 8.01 -5.89 3.47
C ALA A 133 7.91 -6.87 4.64
N LEU A 134 8.82 -6.75 5.62
CA LEU A 134 8.79 -7.56 6.85
C LEU A 134 7.59 -7.22 7.72
N VAL A 135 7.32 -5.93 7.90
CA VAL A 135 6.16 -5.44 8.67
C VAL A 135 4.84 -5.94 8.08
N ILE A 136 4.66 -5.86 6.75
CA ILE A 136 3.46 -6.39 6.07
C ILE A 136 3.33 -7.89 6.32
N ALA A 137 4.42 -8.65 6.19
CA ALA A 137 4.39 -10.10 6.40
C ALA A 137 3.97 -10.45 7.84
N LEU A 138 4.53 -9.75 8.84
CA LEU A 138 4.18 -9.95 10.25
C LEU A 138 2.73 -9.56 10.55
N GLN A 139 2.23 -8.48 9.93
CA GLN A 139 0.82 -8.07 10.06
C GLN A 139 -0.19 -9.09 9.54
N GLN A 140 0.24 -10.06 8.73
CA GLN A 140 -0.65 -11.10 8.22
C GLN A 140 -0.81 -12.28 9.18
N ILE A 141 -0.02 -12.37 10.25
CA ILE A 141 -0.06 -13.50 11.17
C ILE A 141 -1.46 -13.72 11.78
N PRO A 142 -2.20 -12.70 12.26
CA PRO A 142 -3.57 -12.89 12.75
C PRO A 142 -4.51 -13.49 11.69
N LEU A 143 -4.48 -12.96 10.47
CA LEU A 143 -5.31 -13.47 9.36
C LEU A 143 -4.86 -14.85 8.87
N ALA A 144 -3.57 -15.17 8.97
CA ALA A 144 -3.00 -16.46 8.55
C ALA A 144 -3.26 -17.59 9.56
N LEU A 145 -3.40 -17.25 10.84
CA LEU A 145 -3.76 -18.18 11.91
C LEU A 145 -5.27 -18.21 12.17
N ASP A 146 -6.00 -17.27 11.57
CA ASP A 146 -7.44 -17.09 11.71
C ASP A 146 -7.91 -16.86 13.15
N ILE A 147 -7.16 -16.00 13.87
CA ILE A 147 -7.44 -15.61 15.25
C ILE A 147 -7.38 -14.08 15.43
N PRO A 148 -7.97 -13.54 16.51
CA PRO A 148 -7.81 -12.12 16.84
C PRO A 148 -6.34 -11.70 16.96
N LYS A 149 -6.06 -10.42 16.71
CA LYS A 149 -4.72 -9.86 16.89
C LYS A 149 -4.31 -9.92 18.37
N GLY A 150 -3.09 -10.35 18.63
CA GLY A 150 -2.47 -10.31 19.96
C GLY A 150 -2.20 -8.89 20.44
N SER A 151 -1.91 -8.75 21.73
CA SER A 151 -1.61 -7.44 22.34
C SER A 151 -0.24 -6.91 21.93
N GLY A 152 -0.06 -5.59 21.92
CA GLY A 152 1.25 -4.95 21.76
C GLY A 152 1.24 -3.66 20.92
N ASP A 153 2.26 -2.83 21.13
CA ASP A 153 2.39 -1.53 20.47
C ASP A 153 3.28 -1.57 19.22
N ARG A 154 4.02 -2.67 19.02
CA ARG A 154 4.94 -2.86 17.90
C ARG A 154 4.54 -4.09 17.10
N THR A 155 4.64 -4.00 15.77
CA THR A 155 4.19 -5.06 14.85
C THR A 155 4.79 -6.43 15.17
N TYR A 156 6.08 -6.49 15.50
CA TYR A 156 6.75 -7.77 15.81
C TYR A 156 6.26 -8.39 17.13
N LEU A 157 5.93 -7.56 18.14
CA LEU A 157 5.36 -8.02 19.41
C LEU A 157 3.94 -8.53 19.20
N VAL A 158 3.12 -7.78 18.46
CA VAL A 158 1.76 -8.20 18.09
C VAL A 158 1.80 -9.56 17.38
N ALA A 159 2.67 -9.72 16.40
CA ALA A 159 2.88 -10.99 15.69
C ALA A 159 3.29 -12.13 16.64
N TRP A 160 4.22 -11.87 17.56
CA TRP A 160 4.70 -12.85 18.52
C TRP A 160 3.61 -13.28 19.50
N HIS A 161 2.91 -12.34 20.14
CA HIS A 161 1.81 -12.65 21.06
C HIS A 161 0.66 -13.35 20.33
N THR A 162 0.34 -12.95 19.09
CA THR A 162 -0.65 -13.67 18.27
C THR A 162 -0.25 -15.13 18.07
N LEU A 163 1.04 -15.41 17.82
CA LEU A 163 1.50 -16.79 17.67
C LEU A 163 1.36 -17.58 18.98
N GLN A 164 1.65 -16.97 20.13
CA GLN A 164 1.46 -17.60 21.44
C GLN A 164 -0.03 -17.89 21.70
N ASP A 165 -0.90 -16.90 21.48
CA ASP A 165 -2.35 -17.04 21.63
C ASP A 165 -2.90 -18.17 20.72
N ALA A 166 -2.37 -18.32 19.50
CA ALA A 166 -2.75 -19.41 18.60
C ALA A 166 -2.28 -20.79 19.08
N ILE A 167 -1.10 -20.87 19.70
CA ILE A 167 -0.59 -22.12 20.27
C ILE A 167 -1.45 -22.53 21.46
N ASP A 168 -1.83 -21.58 22.31
CA ASP A 168 -2.65 -21.82 23.50
C ASP A 168 -4.10 -22.18 23.16
N ALA A 169 -4.69 -21.50 22.17
CA ALA A 169 -6.08 -21.75 21.73
C ALA A 169 -6.23 -22.98 20.82
N GLY A 170 -5.13 -23.47 20.24
CA GLY A 170 -5.12 -24.54 19.24
C GLY A 170 -5.10 -23.99 17.81
N ILE A 171 -4.09 -24.40 17.05
CA ILE A 171 -3.83 -23.88 15.70
C ILE A 171 -4.91 -24.33 14.71
N ASN A 172 -5.51 -23.37 14.00
CA ASN A 172 -6.40 -23.65 12.86
C ASN A 172 -5.59 -24.11 11.63
N TRP A 173 -5.43 -25.43 11.49
CA TRP A 173 -4.69 -26.04 10.38
C TRP A 173 -5.33 -25.79 9.00
N SER A 174 -6.65 -25.61 8.92
CA SER A 174 -7.32 -25.24 7.66
C SER A 174 -6.83 -23.88 7.17
N SER A 175 -6.70 -22.89 8.07
CA SER A 175 -6.23 -21.55 7.73
C SER A 175 -4.78 -21.57 7.24
N ILE A 176 -3.89 -22.25 7.97
CA ILE A 176 -2.49 -22.41 7.56
C ILE A 176 -2.39 -23.11 6.20
N THR A 177 -3.17 -24.16 5.99
CA THR A 177 -3.20 -24.87 4.70
C THR A 177 -3.67 -23.95 3.57
N ALA A 178 -4.70 -23.13 3.81
CA ALA A 178 -5.17 -22.15 2.85
C ALA A 178 -4.08 -21.10 2.51
N VAL A 179 -3.33 -20.61 3.51
CA VAL A 179 -2.20 -19.68 3.31
C VAL A 179 -1.09 -20.34 2.47
N ILE A 180 -0.69 -21.56 2.83
CA ILE A 180 0.37 -22.29 2.10
C ILE A 180 -0.06 -22.55 0.66
N LEU A 181 -1.28 -23.04 0.44
CA LEU A 181 -1.80 -23.28 -0.90
C LEU A 181 -1.90 -21.98 -1.70
N THR A 182 -2.31 -20.87 -1.07
CA THR A 182 -2.30 -19.55 -1.70
C THR A 182 -0.91 -19.17 -2.21
N LEU A 183 0.12 -19.34 -1.37
CA LEU A 183 1.51 -19.05 -1.73
C LEU A 183 2.00 -19.98 -2.85
N VAL A 184 1.73 -21.28 -2.74
CA VAL A 184 2.09 -22.28 -3.76
C VAL A 184 1.48 -21.91 -5.10
N VAL A 185 0.17 -21.63 -5.15
CA VAL A 185 -0.50 -21.21 -6.39
C VAL A 185 0.11 -19.90 -6.90
N LYS A 186 0.25 -18.89 -6.06
CA LYS A 186 0.77 -17.56 -6.44
C LYS A 186 2.16 -17.59 -7.07
N PHE A 187 3.06 -18.44 -6.57
CA PHE A 187 4.43 -18.53 -7.08
C PHE A 187 4.59 -19.51 -8.24
N ASN A 188 3.74 -20.54 -8.34
CA ASN A 188 3.83 -21.52 -9.44
C ASN A 188 2.94 -21.18 -10.65
N TYR A 189 1.85 -20.45 -10.47
CA TYR A 189 0.94 -20.09 -11.55
C TYR A 189 1.62 -19.37 -12.72
N PRO A 190 2.54 -18.38 -12.53
CA PRO A 190 3.22 -17.74 -13.66
C PRO A 190 4.02 -18.73 -14.52
N LYS A 191 4.67 -19.72 -13.88
CA LYS A 191 5.42 -20.77 -14.58
C LYS A 191 4.49 -21.69 -15.36
N LEU A 192 3.35 -22.03 -14.75
CA LEU A 192 2.31 -22.86 -15.35
C LEU A 192 1.69 -22.17 -16.58
N ALA A 193 1.31 -20.90 -16.43
CA ALA A 193 0.71 -20.10 -17.48
C ALA A 193 1.64 -19.95 -18.69
N HIS A 194 2.94 -19.78 -18.44
CA HIS A 194 3.94 -19.77 -19.49
C HIS A 194 4.09 -21.15 -20.15
N ARG A 195 4.18 -22.23 -19.37
CA ARG A 195 4.31 -23.61 -19.89
C ARG A 195 3.14 -24.00 -20.80
N TYR A 196 1.92 -23.66 -20.42
CA TYR A 196 0.71 -23.96 -21.19
C TYR A 196 0.31 -22.86 -22.18
N LYS A 197 1.14 -21.81 -22.34
CA LYS A 197 0.93 -20.70 -23.29
C LYS A 197 -0.46 -20.06 -23.17
N PHE A 198 -0.94 -19.80 -21.95
CA PHE A 198 -2.18 -19.06 -21.78
C PHE A 198 -2.05 -17.67 -22.40
N LYS A 199 -2.98 -17.34 -23.31
CA LYS A 199 -2.99 -16.05 -24.00
C LYS A 199 -3.45 -14.89 -23.11
N VAL A 200 -4.16 -15.19 -22.02
CA VAL A 200 -4.71 -14.19 -21.10
C VAL A 200 -3.80 -14.06 -19.87
N HIS A 201 -3.30 -12.86 -19.61
CA HIS A 201 -2.51 -12.57 -18.41
C HIS A 201 -3.42 -12.32 -17.20
N ILE A 202 -3.58 -13.33 -16.35
CA ILE A 202 -4.32 -13.19 -15.09
C ILE A 202 -3.32 -13.05 -13.93
N PRO A 203 -3.49 -12.07 -13.02
CA PRO A 203 -2.64 -11.97 -11.84
C PRO A 203 -2.69 -13.22 -10.96
N ALA A 204 -1.52 -13.75 -10.61
CA ALA A 204 -1.40 -14.96 -9.80
C ALA A 204 -2.08 -14.88 -8.44
N SER A 205 -2.14 -13.68 -7.83
CA SER A 205 -2.85 -13.46 -6.56
C SER A 205 -4.35 -13.76 -6.67
N ILE A 206 -4.96 -13.49 -7.83
CA ILE A 206 -6.41 -13.65 -8.02
C ILE A 206 -6.77 -15.08 -8.38
N VAL A 207 -5.91 -15.74 -9.16
CA VAL A 207 -6.03 -17.19 -9.35
C VAL A 207 -5.93 -17.91 -8.00
N ALA A 208 -4.99 -17.51 -7.14
CA ALA A 208 -4.88 -18.07 -5.80
C ALA A 208 -6.14 -17.83 -4.96
N ILE A 209 -6.65 -16.59 -4.91
CA ILE A 209 -7.89 -16.27 -4.19
C ILE A 209 -9.06 -17.09 -4.71
N LEU A 210 -9.30 -17.12 -6.02
CA LEU A 210 -10.43 -17.84 -6.60
C LEU A 210 -10.38 -19.34 -6.32
N ILE A 211 -9.21 -19.96 -6.45
CA ILE A 211 -9.03 -21.39 -6.15
C ILE A 211 -9.29 -21.69 -4.68
N ILE A 212 -8.77 -20.85 -3.78
CA ILE A 212 -8.92 -21.06 -2.33
C ILE A 212 -10.34 -20.77 -1.87
N THR A 213 -10.99 -19.73 -2.40
CA THR A 213 -12.42 -19.46 -2.16
C THR A 213 -13.28 -20.63 -2.64
N ALA A 214 -13.07 -21.10 -3.88
CA ALA A 214 -13.84 -22.22 -4.42
C ALA A 214 -13.61 -23.52 -3.63
N GLY A 215 -12.36 -23.79 -3.24
CA GLY A 215 -12.03 -24.94 -2.38
C GLY A 215 -12.67 -24.83 -1.00
N SER A 216 -12.63 -23.65 -0.38
CA SER A 216 -13.25 -23.41 0.93
C SER A 216 -14.75 -23.71 0.89
N LEU A 217 -15.44 -23.26 -0.17
CA LEU A 217 -16.89 -23.50 -0.34
C LEU A 217 -17.21 -24.96 -0.70
N ALA A 218 -16.39 -25.60 -1.54
CA ALA A 218 -16.63 -26.96 -1.99
C ALA A 218 -16.40 -28.02 -0.89
N PHE A 219 -15.45 -27.76 0.01
CA PHE A 219 -15.08 -28.67 1.10
C PHE A 219 -15.59 -28.22 2.48
N ASP A 220 -16.42 -27.17 2.53
CA ASP A 220 -16.97 -26.58 3.77
C ASP A 220 -15.89 -26.32 4.82
N LEU A 221 -14.77 -25.74 4.39
CA LEU A 221 -13.65 -25.43 5.29
C LEU A 221 -14.06 -24.32 6.25
N ASN A 222 -13.84 -24.53 7.55
CA ASN A 222 -14.09 -23.53 8.58
C ASN A 222 -13.02 -22.41 8.55
N LEU A 223 -13.18 -21.50 7.60
CA LEU A 223 -12.34 -20.32 7.40
C LEU A 223 -13.19 -19.07 7.54
N ASN A 224 -12.71 -18.08 8.30
CA ASN A 224 -13.36 -16.78 8.27
C ASN A 224 -13.23 -16.14 6.89
N SER A 225 -14.33 -15.59 6.41
CA SER A 225 -14.39 -14.81 5.17
C SER A 225 -14.39 -13.31 5.46
N ILE A 226 -14.26 -12.49 4.43
CA ILE A 226 -14.33 -11.02 4.56
C ILE A 226 -15.67 -10.59 5.20
N GLY A 227 -16.74 -11.34 4.95
CA GLY A 227 -18.09 -11.00 5.37
C GLY A 227 -18.74 -9.96 4.45
N ASP A 228 -19.92 -9.48 4.85
CA ASP A 228 -20.73 -8.62 4.00
C ASP A 228 -20.03 -7.30 3.66
N ILE A 229 -19.97 -7.02 2.36
CA ILE A 229 -19.46 -5.76 1.83
C ILE A 229 -20.68 -4.94 1.39
N PRO A 230 -20.97 -3.80 2.04
CA PRO A 230 -21.99 -2.89 1.59
C PRO A 230 -21.82 -2.57 0.11
N ARG A 231 -22.92 -2.65 -0.64
CA ARG A 231 -22.93 -2.23 -2.06
C ARG A 231 -22.84 -0.70 -2.21
N SER A 232 -23.06 0.04 -1.12
CA SER A 232 -22.82 1.49 -1.08
C SER A 232 -21.31 1.75 -1.04
N ILE A 233 -20.81 2.46 -2.04
CA ILE A 233 -19.44 2.93 -2.08
C ILE A 233 -19.43 4.33 -1.51
N GLY A 234 -18.69 4.48 -0.42
CA GLY A 234 -18.65 5.70 0.36
C GLY A 234 -19.90 5.87 1.24
N THR A 235 -19.69 5.96 2.54
CA THR A 235 -20.66 6.58 3.44
C THR A 235 -20.19 8.00 3.65
N TRP A 236 -21.01 8.99 3.34
CA TRP A 236 -20.70 10.35 3.78
C TRP A 236 -20.77 10.36 5.31
N SER A 237 -19.63 10.15 5.94
CA SER A 237 -19.50 9.98 7.38
C SER A 237 -18.51 11.02 7.87
N VAL A 238 -18.91 12.28 7.75
CA VAL A 238 -18.28 13.35 8.51
C VAL A 238 -19.14 13.57 9.74
N ASP A 239 -19.14 12.59 10.64
CA ASP A 239 -19.35 12.91 12.04
C ASP A 239 -18.13 13.74 12.42
N LEU A 240 -18.22 15.05 12.15
CA LEU A 240 -17.21 16.02 12.52
C LEU A 240 -17.05 15.86 14.02
N ILE A 241 -15.95 15.24 14.41
CA ILE A 241 -15.50 15.16 15.80
C ILE A 241 -15.74 16.52 16.43
N GLU A 242 -16.38 16.54 17.60
CA GLU A 242 -16.64 17.77 18.34
C GLU A 242 -15.39 18.65 18.31
N LEU A 243 -15.54 19.92 17.92
CA LEU A 243 -14.42 20.85 17.73
C LEU A 243 -13.47 20.90 18.95
N ASN A 244 -13.98 20.56 20.14
CA ASN A 244 -13.22 20.44 21.39
C ASN A 244 -12.21 19.29 21.42
N SER A 245 -12.39 18.20 20.67
CA SER A 245 -11.45 17.07 20.63
C SER A 245 -10.37 17.21 19.55
N LEU A 246 -10.45 18.23 18.67
CA LEU A 246 -9.51 18.41 17.57
C LEU A 246 -8.07 18.66 18.02
N GLY A 247 -7.87 19.31 19.18
CA GLY A 247 -6.53 19.62 19.70
C GLY A 247 -5.66 18.38 19.90
N HIS A 248 -6.24 17.30 20.45
CA HIS A 248 -5.52 16.05 20.70
C HIS A 248 -5.27 15.22 19.43
N LEU A 249 -5.93 15.56 18.32
CA LEU A 249 -5.83 14.85 17.05
C LEU A 249 -4.78 15.44 16.10
N ILE A 250 -4.25 16.64 16.41
CA ILE A 250 -3.23 17.29 15.58
C ILE A 250 -1.98 16.43 15.43
N LEU A 251 -1.48 15.84 16.53
CA LEU A 251 -0.27 15.02 16.50
C LEU A 251 -0.49 13.73 15.68
N PRO A 252 -1.53 12.91 15.93
CA PRO A 252 -1.84 11.77 15.06
C PRO A 252 -2.04 12.15 13.58
N ALA A 253 -2.74 13.25 13.30
CA ALA A 253 -2.94 13.73 11.93
C ALA A 253 -1.62 14.13 11.26
N ALA A 254 -0.70 14.77 12.00
CA ALA A 254 0.63 15.12 11.50
C ALA A 254 1.47 13.88 11.20
N LEU A 255 1.39 12.82 12.02
CA LEU A 255 2.08 11.55 11.76
C LEU A 255 1.55 10.88 10.49
N ILE A 256 0.23 10.83 10.32
CA ILE A 256 -0.42 10.33 9.09
C ILE A 256 0.03 11.16 7.88
N ALA A 257 0.04 12.49 8.00
CA ALA A 257 0.44 13.40 6.93
C ALA A 257 1.90 13.19 6.51
N ILE A 258 2.82 13.10 7.47
CA ILE A 258 4.25 12.86 7.22
C ILE A 258 4.44 11.53 6.51
N LEU A 259 3.81 10.45 7.00
CA LEU A 259 3.93 9.15 6.36
C LEU A 259 3.34 9.16 4.95
N ALA A 260 2.15 9.75 4.77
CA ALA A 260 1.49 9.84 3.46
C ALA A 260 2.33 10.60 2.44
N ALA A 261 2.92 11.73 2.86
CA ALA A 261 3.82 12.53 2.04
C ALA A 261 5.06 11.73 1.63
N ILE A 262 5.74 11.11 2.61
CA ILE A 262 7.00 10.41 2.33
C ILE A 262 6.75 9.16 1.46
N GLU A 263 5.79 8.31 1.83
CA GLU A 263 5.52 7.07 1.10
C GLU A 263 5.07 7.36 -0.34
N SER A 264 4.20 8.36 -0.53
CA SER A 264 3.77 8.79 -1.86
C SER A 264 4.94 9.26 -2.72
N LEU A 265 5.81 10.11 -2.17
CA LEU A 265 6.98 10.61 -2.88
C LEU A 265 8.02 9.52 -3.18
N LEU A 266 8.24 8.58 -2.27
CA LEU A 266 9.11 7.43 -2.48
C LEU A 266 8.56 6.50 -3.56
N SER A 267 7.26 6.21 -3.55
CA SER A 267 6.58 5.44 -4.58
C SER A 267 6.73 6.10 -5.95
N ALA A 268 6.55 7.42 -6.04
CA ALA A 268 6.67 8.15 -7.30
C ALA A 268 8.09 8.09 -7.85
N ARG A 269 9.09 8.24 -6.97
CA ARG A 269 10.51 8.09 -7.32
C ARG A 269 10.86 6.67 -7.78
N VAL A 270 10.30 5.64 -7.16
CA VAL A 270 10.48 4.24 -7.59
C VAL A 270 9.84 4.03 -8.96
N ALA A 271 8.64 4.57 -9.19
CA ALA A 271 7.98 4.52 -10.50
C ALA A 271 8.85 5.13 -11.59
N ASP A 272 9.37 6.33 -11.34
CA ASP A 272 10.29 7.02 -12.25
C ASP A 272 11.54 6.19 -12.51
N GLY A 273 12.16 5.61 -11.47
CA GLY A 273 13.34 4.74 -11.64
C GLY A 273 13.06 3.52 -12.52
N MET A 274 11.85 2.96 -12.47
CA MET A 274 11.44 1.84 -13.33
C MET A 274 11.20 2.26 -14.78
N VAL A 275 10.76 3.51 -15.02
CA VAL A 275 10.47 4.04 -16.36
C VAL A 275 11.67 4.78 -16.96
N HIS A 276 12.65 5.26 -16.19
CA HIS A 276 13.82 5.99 -16.70
C HIS A 276 14.70 5.13 -17.63
N ALA A 277 14.53 3.81 -17.66
CA ALA A 277 15.04 2.96 -18.74
C ALA A 277 14.36 3.24 -20.12
N GLN A 278 13.33 4.09 -20.18
CA GLN A 278 12.45 4.36 -21.32
C GLN A 278 12.25 5.86 -21.65
N GLY A 279 13.00 6.78 -21.02
CA GLY A 279 13.05 8.20 -21.44
C GLY A 279 11.84 9.10 -21.10
N SER A 280 11.10 8.82 -20.02
CA SER A 280 9.95 9.63 -19.58
C SER A 280 10.33 10.89 -18.78
N GLU A 281 9.45 11.90 -18.78
CA GLU A 281 9.55 13.06 -17.87
C GLU A 281 9.50 12.64 -16.40
N LYS A 282 10.24 13.36 -15.54
CA LYS A 282 10.25 13.14 -14.09
C LYS A 282 8.95 13.60 -13.44
N TYR A 283 8.54 12.94 -12.36
CA TYR A 283 7.42 13.38 -11.54
C TYR A 283 7.69 14.74 -10.86
N ASP A 284 6.63 15.50 -10.58
CA ASP A 284 6.69 16.73 -9.78
C ASP A 284 6.33 16.42 -8.31
N PRO A 285 7.27 16.55 -7.35
CA PRO A 285 7.02 16.24 -5.95
C PRO A 285 5.92 17.07 -5.29
N ASN A 286 5.80 18.36 -5.62
CA ASN A 286 4.81 19.22 -4.95
C ASN A 286 3.41 18.96 -5.50
N LYS A 287 3.28 18.70 -6.81
CA LYS A 287 2.01 18.23 -7.38
C LYS A 287 1.62 16.87 -6.82
N GLU A 288 2.59 15.98 -6.60
CA GLU A 288 2.32 14.68 -5.99
C GLU A 288 1.78 14.83 -4.57
N LEU A 289 2.40 15.67 -3.73
CA LEU A 289 1.86 15.97 -2.40
C LEU A 289 0.47 16.59 -2.48
N PHE A 290 0.26 17.56 -3.37
CA PHE A 290 -1.04 18.21 -3.52
C PHE A 290 -2.14 17.20 -3.87
N GLY A 291 -1.92 16.38 -4.89
CA GLY A 291 -2.86 15.34 -5.30
C GLY A 291 -3.07 14.29 -4.22
N GLN A 292 -2.02 13.90 -3.49
CA GLN A 292 -2.13 12.94 -2.40
C GLN A 292 -2.92 13.50 -1.21
N GLY A 293 -2.73 14.79 -0.87
CA GLY A 293 -3.50 15.46 0.17
C GLY A 293 -4.99 15.52 -0.19
N LEU A 294 -5.31 15.92 -1.43
CA LEU A 294 -6.70 15.88 -1.93
C LEU A 294 -7.28 14.46 -1.94
N ALA A 295 -6.49 13.48 -2.32
CA ALA A 295 -6.91 12.08 -2.37
C ALA A 295 -7.26 11.54 -0.99
N THR A 296 -6.44 11.86 0.02
CA THR A 296 -6.70 11.52 1.42
C THR A 296 -7.93 12.24 1.97
N ILE A 297 -8.10 13.55 1.70
CA ILE A 297 -9.33 14.27 2.07
C ILE A 297 -10.54 13.59 1.44
N GLY A 298 -10.47 13.36 0.13
CA GLY A 298 -11.53 12.73 -0.65
C GLY A 298 -11.92 11.37 -0.11
N SER A 299 -10.98 10.42 0.03
CA SER A 299 -11.33 9.11 0.57
C SER A 299 -11.93 9.20 1.96
N SER A 300 -11.38 10.06 2.81
CA SER A 300 -11.81 10.17 4.20
C SER A 300 -13.22 10.75 4.35
N LEU A 301 -13.60 11.75 3.53
CA LEU A 301 -14.97 12.29 3.53
C LEU A 301 -16.04 11.24 3.19
N PHE A 302 -15.66 10.22 2.43
CA PHE A 302 -16.52 9.10 2.06
C PHE A 302 -16.30 7.86 2.95
N GLY A 303 -15.73 8.01 4.15
CA GLY A 303 -15.56 6.90 5.11
C GLY A 303 -14.41 5.94 4.79
N GLY A 304 -13.54 6.33 3.86
CA GLY A 304 -12.26 5.68 3.60
C GLY A 304 -11.22 6.00 4.69
N MET A 305 -10.14 5.23 4.68
CA MET A 305 -8.91 5.53 5.43
C MET A 305 -7.99 6.48 4.67
N PRO A 306 -7.01 7.12 5.34
CA PRO A 306 -5.94 7.88 4.69
C PRO A 306 -5.22 7.07 3.62
N ALA A 307 -4.90 7.72 2.50
CA ALA A 307 -4.28 7.09 1.35
C ALA A 307 -2.83 7.54 1.17
N THR A 308 -2.04 6.69 0.52
CA THR A 308 -0.67 7.02 0.08
C THR A 308 -0.41 6.40 -1.30
N GLY A 309 0.70 6.77 -1.94
CA GLY A 309 1.17 6.08 -3.15
C GLY A 309 1.70 4.69 -2.82
N ALA A 310 1.20 3.65 -3.50
CA ALA A 310 1.52 2.27 -3.19
C ALA A 310 2.57 1.69 -4.14
N ILE A 311 3.81 1.50 -3.65
CA ILE A 311 4.94 0.97 -4.44
C ILE A 311 4.56 -0.32 -5.19
N ALA A 312 3.86 -1.25 -4.53
CA ALA A 312 3.45 -2.51 -5.13
C ALA A 312 2.54 -2.31 -6.35
N ARG A 313 1.50 -1.49 -6.23
CA ARG A 313 0.52 -1.24 -7.30
C ARG A 313 1.14 -0.44 -8.43
N THR A 314 1.92 0.59 -8.08
CA THR A 314 2.69 1.39 -9.01
C THR A 314 3.66 0.52 -9.82
N SER A 315 4.37 -0.42 -9.18
CA SER A 315 5.27 -1.34 -9.89
C SER A 315 4.53 -2.26 -10.86
N VAL A 316 3.33 -2.72 -10.51
CA VAL A 316 2.46 -3.52 -11.39
C VAL A 316 1.98 -2.66 -12.56
N ASN A 317 1.60 -1.41 -12.31
CA ASN A 317 1.16 -0.46 -13.34
C ASN A 317 2.26 -0.25 -14.39
N VAL A 318 3.48 0.07 -13.94
CA VAL A 318 4.64 0.26 -14.82
C VAL A 318 5.01 -1.02 -15.57
N ARG A 319 5.03 -2.18 -14.90
CA ARG A 319 5.35 -3.47 -15.54
C ARG A 319 4.32 -3.93 -16.56
N ASN A 320 3.07 -3.47 -16.45
CA ASN A 320 2.03 -3.69 -17.46
C ASN A 320 1.96 -2.57 -18.50
N HIS A 321 3.07 -1.86 -18.69
CA HIS A 321 3.24 -0.87 -19.77
C HIS A 321 2.23 0.28 -19.73
N ALA A 322 1.83 0.72 -18.53
CA ALA A 322 1.13 2.00 -18.39
C ALA A 322 1.92 3.13 -19.09
N LYS A 323 1.20 3.99 -19.77
CA LYS A 323 1.72 5.12 -20.57
C LYS A 323 1.34 6.45 -19.98
N SER A 324 0.19 6.53 -19.30
CA SER A 324 -0.38 7.77 -18.78
C SER A 324 -1.11 7.54 -17.45
N ARG A 325 -1.49 8.66 -16.79
CA ARG A 325 -2.34 8.68 -15.59
C ARG A 325 -3.67 7.97 -15.77
N VAL A 326 -4.14 7.83 -17.02
CA VAL A 326 -5.37 7.11 -17.35
C VAL A 326 -5.32 5.67 -16.87
N ALA A 327 -4.14 5.03 -16.76
CA ALA A 327 -4.03 3.69 -16.21
C ALA A 327 -4.47 3.64 -14.73
N SER A 328 -4.04 4.62 -13.93
CA SER A 328 -4.41 4.73 -12.52
C SER A 328 -5.88 5.16 -12.34
N MET A 329 -6.41 6.01 -13.24
CA MET A 329 -7.84 6.35 -13.25
C MET A 329 -8.72 5.14 -13.64
N ALA A 330 -8.30 4.38 -14.66
CA ALA A 330 -8.95 3.16 -15.09
C ALA A 330 -8.95 2.10 -13.98
N HIS A 331 -7.85 1.99 -13.23
CA HIS A 331 -7.78 1.15 -12.03
C HIS A 331 -8.93 1.45 -11.06
N ALA A 332 -9.12 2.72 -10.69
CA ALA A 332 -10.19 3.12 -9.76
C ALA A 332 -11.58 2.81 -10.32
N MET A 333 -11.83 3.11 -11.60
CA MET A 333 -13.13 2.87 -12.25
C MET A 333 -13.44 1.38 -12.43
N ILE A 334 -12.44 0.57 -12.76
CA ILE A 334 -12.59 -0.88 -12.87
C ILE A 334 -12.82 -1.50 -11.49
N LEU A 335 -12.11 -1.03 -10.46
CA LEU A 335 -12.33 -1.50 -9.09
C LEU A 335 -13.75 -1.17 -8.61
N LEU A 336 -14.24 0.03 -8.90
CA LEU A 336 -15.63 0.44 -8.69
C LEU A 336 -16.60 -0.53 -9.36
N LEU A 337 -16.39 -0.85 -10.64
CA LEU A 337 -17.23 -1.80 -11.38
C LEU A 337 -17.19 -3.21 -10.77
N ILE A 338 -16.01 -3.70 -10.39
CA ILE A 338 -15.84 -5.01 -9.75
C ILE A 338 -16.67 -5.07 -8.46
N VAL A 339 -16.62 -4.04 -7.63
CA VAL A 339 -17.33 -4.05 -6.34
C VAL A 339 -18.84 -3.98 -6.55
N LEU A 340 -19.32 -3.14 -7.47
CA LEU A 340 -20.75 -3.04 -7.77
C LEU A 340 -21.35 -4.34 -8.34
N LEU A 341 -20.57 -5.09 -9.13
CA LEU A 341 -21.04 -6.31 -9.81
C LEU A 341 -20.74 -7.60 -9.03
N LEU A 342 -19.61 -7.67 -8.34
CA LEU A 342 -19.05 -8.90 -7.76
C LEU A 342 -18.97 -8.86 -6.22
N ALA A 343 -19.63 -7.91 -5.53
CA ALA A 343 -19.65 -7.86 -4.06
C ALA A 343 -19.92 -9.23 -3.38
N PRO A 344 -20.89 -10.07 -3.83
CA PRO A 344 -21.13 -11.38 -3.22
C PRO A 344 -19.96 -12.37 -3.39
N VAL A 345 -19.20 -12.25 -4.48
CA VAL A 345 -18.01 -13.08 -4.70
C VAL A 345 -16.88 -12.62 -3.78
N VAL A 346 -16.75 -11.31 -3.58
CA VAL A 346 -15.72 -10.73 -2.72
C VAL A 346 -15.98 -11.04 -1.24
N SER A 347 -17.24 -11.02 -0.78
CA SER A 347 -17.57 -11.34 0.62
C SER A 347 -17.21 -12.78 1.02
N ALA A 348 -17.23 -13.72 0.07
CA ALA A 348 -16.90 -15.13 0.28
C ALA A 348 -15.39 -15.41 0.35
N ILE A 349 -14.51 -14.42 0.10
CA ILE A 349 -13.06 -14.64 0.09
C ILE A 349 -12.57 -14.96 1.51
N PRO A 350 -11.85 -16.08 1.72
CA PRO A 350 -11.22 -16.38 3.01
C PRO A 350 -10.14 -15.36 3.37
N THR A 351 -10.14 -14.89 4.62
CA THR A 351 -9.11 -13.97 5.15
C THR A 351 -7.71 -14.59 5.08
N ALA A 352 -7.60 -15.90 5.27
CA ALA A 352 -6.39 -16.68 5.10
C ALA A 352 -5.80 -16.60 3.67
N ALA A 353 -6.65 -16.56 2.65
CA ALA A 353 -6.21 -16.38 1.26
C ALA A 353 -5.65 -14.97 1.05
N ILE A 354 -6.24 -13.95 1.67
CA ILE A 354 -5.73 -12.58 1.65
C ILE A 354 -4.37 -12.52 2.34
N ALA A 355 -4.23 -13.16 3.51
CA ALA A 355 -2.97 -13.25 4.25
C ALA A 355 -1.85 -13.83 3.38
N GLY A 356 -2.09 -14.98 2.73
CA GLY A 356 -1.13 -15.59 1.81
C GLY A 356 -0.80 -14.71 0.60
N VAL A 357 -1.78 -13.99 0.05
CA VAL A 357 -1.53 -13.00 -1.02
C VAL A 357 -0.67 -11.86 -0.50
N LEU A 358 -0.93 -11.30 0.68
CA LEU A 358 -0.20 -10.18 1.25
C LEU A 358 1.24 -10.55 1.61
N ILE A 359 1.46 -11.72 2.23
CA ILE A 359 2.80 -12.29 2.47
C ILE A 359 3.55 -12.48 1.15
N GLY A 360 2.92 -13.09 0.15
CA GLY A 360 3.56 -13.29 -1.15
C GLY A 360 3.81 -11.97 -1.90
N THR A 361 3.04 -10.91 -1.63
CA THR A 361 3.23 -9.59 -2.24
C THR A 361 4.37 -8.85 -1.56
N SER A 362 4.48 -8.91 -0.24
CA SER A 362 5.59 -8.26 0.48
C SER A 362 6.94 -8.78 -0.01
N TYR A 363 7.05 -10.10 -0.24
CA TYR A 363 8.23 -10.69 -0.87
C TYR A 363 8.52 -10.15 -2.28
N ARG A 364 7.48 -9.89 -3.09
CA ARG A 364 7.64 -9.39 -4.48
C ARG A 364 8.04 -7.92 -4.59
N ILE A 365 7.85 -7.12 -3.54
CA ILE A 365 8.29 -5.72 -3.50
C ILE A 365 9.80 -5.63 -3.24
N LEU A 366 10.38 -6.65 -2.59
CA LEU A 366 11.83 -6.74 -2.43
C LEU A 366 12.51 -6.82 -3.80
N ASN A 367 13.62 -6.09 -3.96
CA ASN A 367 14.49 -6.18 -5.12
C ASN A 367 15.83 -6.79 -4.69
N PRO A 368 16.01 -8.13 -4.80
CA PRO A 368 17.23 -8.79 -4.34
C PRO A 368 18.49 -8.30 -5.04
N ALA A 369 18.38 -7.86 -6.30
CA ALA A 369 19.52 -7.33 -7.05
C ALA A 369 19.99 -6.00 -6.44
N SER A 370 19.08 -5.04 -6.27
CA SER A 370 19.40 -3.73 -5.68
C SER A 370 19.83 -3.84 -4.21
N ILE A 371 19.14 -4.66 -3.40
CA ILE A 371 19.55 -4.92 -2.01
C ILE A 371 20.98 -5.48 -1.96
N ARG A 372 21.28 -6.47 -2.82
CA ARG A 372 22.62 -7.08 -2.88
C ARG A 372 23.67 -6.10 -3.37
N GLU A 373 23.33 -5.21 -4.30
CA GLU A 373 24.20 -4.14 -4.78
C GLU A 373 24.52 -3.18 -3.63
N SER A 374 23.52 -2.61 -2.96
CA SER A 374 23.72 -1.72 -1.80
C SER A 374 24.50 -2.35 -0.65
N LEU A 375 24.31 -3.65 -0.39
CA LEU A 375 25.08 -4.38 0.63
C LEU A 375 26.54 -4.62 0.24
N LYS A 376 26.89 -4.56 -1.05
CA LYS A 376 28.24 -4.82 -1.57
C LYS A 376 29.01 -3.57 -1.95
N THR A 377 28.34 -2.45 -2.20
CA THR A 377 28.99 -1.22 -2.70
C THR A 377 29.94 -0.62 -1.67
N THR A 378 29.46 -0.26 -0.48
CA THR A 378 30.31 0.24 0.62
C THR A 378 29.75 -0.18 1.98
N TYR A 379 30.62 -0.31 2.99
CA TYR A 379 30.19 -0.53 4.38
C TYR A 379 29.24 0.57 4.89
N ALA A 380 29.43 1.80 4.41
CA ALA A 380 28.56 2.93 4.72
C ALA A 380 27.14 2.72 4.16
N GLU A 381 27.01 2.36 2.89
CA GLU A 381 25.69 2.11 2.28
C GLU A 381 25.01 0.87 2.85
N ALA A 382 25.77 -0.21 3.07
CA ALA A 382 25.27 -1.42 3.69
C ALA A 382 24.74 -1.16 5.11
N SER A 383 25.47 -0.41 5.93
CA SER A 383 25.03 -0.08 7.29
C SER A 383 23.79 0.81 7.29
N VAL A 384 23.71 1.81 6.41
CA VAL A 384 22.51 2.65 6.25
C VAL A 384 21.28 1.82 5.89
N LEU A 385 21.41 0.89 4.95
CA LEU A 385 20.31 0.00 4.55
C LEU A 385 19.84 -0.84 5.74
N VAL A 386 20.76 -1.52 6.42
CA VAL A 386 20.45 -2.41 7.55
C VAL A 386 19.87 -1.65 8.74
N ILE A 387 20.43 -0.49 9.10
CA ILE A 387 19.89 0.37 10.16
C ILE A 387 18.48 0.82 9.82
N THR A 388 18.26 1.33 8.60
CA THR A 388 16.93 1.78 8.17
C THR A 388 15.92 0.65 8.27
N ALA A 389 16.23 -0.54 7.72
CA ALA A 389 15.35 -1.70 7.75
C ALA A 389 15.02 -2.15 9.19
N SER A 390 16.04 -2.15 10.06
CA SER A 390 15.90 -2.60 11.45
C SER A 390 15.06 -1.62 12.26
N VAL A 391 15.30 -0.31 12.13
CA VAL A 391 14.52 0.73 12.82
C VAL A 391 13.08 0.74 12.32
N THR A 392 12.85 0.59 11.01
CA THR A 392 11.48 0.47 10.46
C THR A 392 10.72 -0.73 11.04
N LEU A 393 11.39 -1.87 11.24
CA LEU A 393 10.77 -3.07 11.77
C LEU A 393 10.54 -3.03 13.29
N LEU A 394 11.55 -2.61 14.03
CA LEU A 394 11.59 -2.73 15.49
C LEU A 394 10.98 -1.52 16.20
N ILE A 395 11.04 -0.35 15.57
CA ILE A 395 10.52 0.91 16.12
C ILE A 395 9.28 1.28 15.31
N ASP A 396 9.42 2.06 14.25
CA ASP A 396 8.34 2.41 13.34
C ASP A 396 8.87 3.03 12.05
N LEU A 397 7.95 3.22 11.10
CA LEU A 397 8.27 3.67 9.75
C LEU A 397 8.84 5.09 9.71
N ILE A 398 8.33 6.00 10.55
CA ILE A 398 8.74 7.41 10.57
C ILE A 398 10.18 7.50 11.07
N TRP A 399 10.48 6.84 12.20
CA TRP A 399 11.84 6.75 12.72
C TRP A 399 12.78 6.02 11.78
N GLY A 400 12.30 4.99 11.06
CA GLY A 400 13.10 4.28 10.07
C GLY A 400 13.74 5.22 9.04
N ILE A 401 12.92 6.09 8.44
CA ILE A 401 13.40 7.06 7.44
C ILE A 401 14.27 8.12 8.10
N GLY A 402 13.85 8.67 9.24
CA GLY A 402 14.59 9.72 9.95
C GLY A 402 16.00 9.25 10.33
N VAL A 403 16.11 8.11 11.01
CA VAL A 403 17.39 7.52 11.42
C VAL A 403 18.22 7.10 10.22
N GLY A 404 17.60 6.53 9.17
CA GLY A 404 18.30 6.17 7.93
C GLY A 404 18.98 7.35 7.26
N ILE A 405 18.28 8.50 7.17
CA ILE A 405 18.84 9.73 6.60
C ILE A 405 20.01 10.24 7.45
N VAL A 406 19.84 10.28 8.79
CA VAL A 406 20.91 10.70 9.71
C VAL A 406 22.13 9.79 9.58
N ALA A 407 21.91 8.46 9.59
CA ALA A 407 22.98 7.47 9.42
C ALA A 407 23.75 7.67 8.10
N HIS A 408 23.05 7.97 7.01
CA HIS A 408 23.71 8.26 5.73
C HIS A 408 24.62 9.48 5.79
N PHE A 409 24.14 10.58 6.37
CA PHE A 409 24.96 11.79 6.49
C PHE A 409 26.18 11.57 7.38
N VAL A 410 26.02 10.87 8.51
CA VAL A 410 27.13 10.50 9.39
C VAL A 410 28.15 9.63 8.64
N ALA A 411 27.71 8.59 7.95
CA ALA A 411 28.59 7.68 7.21
C ALA A 411 29.36 8.42 6.10
N LYS A 412 28.71 9.38 5.42
CA LYS A 412 29.35 10.23 4.41
C LYS A 412 30.41 11.16 5.00
N LEU A 413 30.19 11.69 6.20
CA LEU A 413 31.17 12.53 6.90
C LEU A 413 32.40 11.71 7.31
N VAL A 414 32.19 10.51 7.85
CA VAL A 414 33.28 9.61 8.27
C VAL A 414 34.14 9.19 7.07
N ASN A 415 33.53 8.90 5.92
CA ASN A 415 34.25 8.53 4.70
C ASN A 415 34.96 9.71 4.00
N ARG A 416 34.61 10.96 4.30
CA ARG A 416 35.32 12.15 3.79
C ARG A 416 36.57 12.52 4.61
N GLY A 417 36.70 11.97 5.82
CA GLY A 417 37.87 12.15 6.69
C GLY A 417 38.96 11.09 6.51
N ARG A 418 38.80 10.17 5.56
CA ARG A 418 39.80 9.23 5.06
C ARG A 418 40.09 9.57 3.61
#